data_AF-A0A8T0XVG6-F1
#
_entry.id   AF-A0A8T0XVG6-F1
#
_cell.length_a   1.000
_cell.length_b   1.000
_cell.length_c   1.000
_cell.angle_alpha   90.00
_cell.angle_beta   90.00
_cell.angle_gamma   90.00
#
_symmetry.space_group_name_H-M   'P 1'
#
loop_
_entity.id
_entity.type
_entity.pdbx_description
1 polymer ?
#
loop_
_entity_poly.entity_id
_entity_poly.type
_entity_poly.pdbx_seq_one_letter_code
_entity_poly.pdbx_strand_id
1 'polypeptide(L)'
;MKYALVKFRVHLLGSRPFVIYTDHASLRTATNSPRLSQRMTRWLSFFEEYNFRVEYKLGKLNVLADALPRRPDHELAHITRVTTDLYDRIRMVYRNDESLASLVRFLVADKEAKSEWLSPRQRSRIHRYEWQDGLRYYQVEPHEPPRVVVPNDEDLKFDILQQAYDAPSSDHLGRKKTFLSVSQAFWWTHMYKWVARYVKTCETCQRVKPAGHASASLQSLPVPTDCWKSMSLVFVFGLPADDHRNTSILVFVCRLSKMVHLAPVPDTVTGEHAARLFVDGVFRHHGLPETFVSDRDSRFTAAFWQTLFQLPVSLRKQVEYFIDTRLNVINRVRDAMAIAQSR
;
A
#
# COMPACT_ATOMS: atom_id res chain seq x y z
N MET A 1 -3.45 -14.01 6.23
CA MET A 1 -4.85 -14.49 6.31
C MET A 1 -5.66 -14.13 5.06
N LYS A 2 -6.13 -12.88 4.85
CA LYS A 2 -6.98 -12.53 3.68
C LYS A 2 -6.41 -12.94 2.33
N TYR A 3 -5.14 -12.65 2.08
CA TYR A 3 -4.50 -13.01 0.82
C TYR A 3 -4.62 -14.51 0.52
N ALA A 4 -4.43 -15.36 1.53
CA ALA A 4 -4.59 -16.81 1.38
C ALA A 4 -6.05 -17.20 1.09
N LEU A 5 -7.02 -16.59 1.79
CA LEU A 5 -8.45 -16.84 1.55
C LEU A 5 -8.89 -16.44 0.14
N VAL A 6 -8.41 -15.30 -0.38
CA VAL A 6 -8.67 -14.88 -1.77
C VAL A 6 -8.02 -15.85 -2.76
N LYS A 7 -6.74 -16.20 -2.54
CA LYS A 7 -5.96 -17.04 -3.46
C LYS A 7 -6.52 -18.47 -3.56
N PHE A 8 -6.95 -19.04 -2.44
CA PHE A 8 -7.48 -20.41 -2.37
C PHE A 8 -9.00 -20.45 -2.28
N ARG A 9 -9.68 -19.35 -2.64
CA ARG A 9 -11.14 -19.21 -2.53
C ARG A 9 -11.89 -20.40 -3.14
N VAL A 10 -11.48 -20.84 -4.33
CA VAL A 10 -12.10 -21.98 -5.03
C VAL A 10 -12.09 -23.29 -4.23
N HIS A 11 -11.12 -23.47 -3.32
CA HIS A 11 -10.98 -24.67 -2.49
C HIS A 11 -11.55 -24.51 -1.08
N LEU A 12 -11.70 -23.26 -0.62
CA LEU A 12 -12.04 -22.93 0.77
C LEU A 12 -13.47 -22.39 0.92
N LEU A 13 -14.13 -22.03 -0.18
CA LEU A 13 -15.53 -21.57 -0.17
C LEU A 13 -16.47 -22.77 -0.05
N GLY A 14 -17.37 -22.74 0.94
CA GLY A 14 -18.34 -23.80 1.18
C GLY A 14 -18.49 -24.15 2.67
N SER A 15 -19.27 -25.21 2.95
CA SER A 15 -19.62 -25.62 4.31
C SER A 15 -18.55 -26.43 5.04
N ARG A 16 -17.47 -26.85 4.36
CA ARG A 16 -16.40 -27.65 4.98
C ARG A 16 -15.56 -26.79 5.93
N PRO A 17 -15.50 -27.12 7.24
CA PRO A 17 -14.69 -26.37 8.19
C PRO A 17 -13.20 -26.60 7.94
N PHE A 18 -12.40 -25.54 7.99
CA PHE A 18 -10.94 -25.63 7.92
C PHE A 18 -10.25 -24.83 9.03
N VAL A 19 -8.96 -25.12 9.26
CA VAL A 19 -8.18 -24.51 10.35
C VAL A 19 -7.13 -23.57 9.78
N ILE A 20 -7.10 -22.33 10.28
CA ILE A 20 -6.06 -21.36 9.99
C ILE A 20 -5.09 -21.33 11.16
N TYR A 21 -3.87 -21.79 10.91
CA TYR A 21 -2.77 -21.69 11.87
C TYR A 21 -2.09 -20.32 11.74
N THR A 22 -1.93 -19.62 12.87
CA THR A 22 -1.24 -18.32 12.91
C THR A 22 -0.35 -18.19 14.14
N ASP A 23 0.76 -17.50 13.96
CA ASP A 23 1.69 -17.05 15.00
C ASP A 23 1.27 -15.71 15.64
N HIS A 24 0.11 -15.17 15.26
CA HIS A 24 -0.41 -13.90 15.77
C HIS A 24 -1.59 -14.12 16.72
N ALA A 25 -1.32 -14.14 18.02
CA ALA A 25 -2.29 -14.52 19.06
C ALA A 25 -3.57 -13.68 19.06
N SER A 26 -3.49 -12.38 18.71
CA SER A 26 -4.67 -11.49 18.70
C SER A 26 -5.72 -11.85 17.64
N LEU A 27 -5.37 -12.66 16.64
CA LEU A 27 -6.33 -13.11 15.62
C LEU A 27 -7.30 -14.19 16.14
N ARG A 28 -6.99 -14.81 17.28
CA ARG A 28 -7.88 -15.78 17.93
C ARG A 28 -9.15 -15.12 18.48
N THR A 29 -9.03 -13.89 18.96
CA THR A 29 -10.12 -13.14 19.60
C THR A 29 -10.70 -12.05 18.71
N ALA A 30 -10.14 -11.84 17.51
CA ALA A 30 -10.55 -10.79 16.59
C ALA A 30 -12.00 -10.93 16.11
N THR A 31 -12.50 -12.16 15.97
CA THR A 31 -13.91 -12.49 15.65
C THR A 31 -14.87 -12.28 16.81
N ASN A 32 -14.40 -12.38 18.05
CA ASN A 32 -15.23 -12.35 19.26
C ASN A 32 -15.09 -11.04 20.07
N SER A 33 -14.42 -10.04 19.51
CA SER A 33 -14.16 -8.77 20.20
C SER A 33 -15.42 -7.89 20.20
N PRO A 34 -15.90 -7.41 21.38
CA PRO A 34 -17.16 -6.67 21.49
C PRO A 34 -17.08 -5.23 20.94
N ARG A 35 -15.87 -4.69 20.73
CA ARG A 35 -15.65 -3.36 20.15
C ARG A 35 -14.78 -3.47 18.91
N LEU A 36 -15.41 -3.43 17.74
CA LEU A 36 -14.75 -3.56 16.45
C LEU A 36 -14.53 -2.18 15.83
N SER A 37 -13.30 -1.91 15.37
CA SER A 37 -13.05 -0.76 14.50
C SER A 37 -13.77 -0.96 13.15
N GLN A 38 -14.16 0.10 12.45
CA GLN A 38 -14.77 -0.01 11.11
C GLN A 38 -13.93 -0.86 10.14
N ARG A 39 -12.60 -0.80 10.29
CA ARG A 39 -11.67 -1.62 9.51
C ARG A 39 -11.88 -3.11 9.84
N MET A 40 -11.91 -3.47 11.13
CA MET A 40 -12.17 -4.84 11.59
C MET A 40 -13.55 -5.35 11.16
N THR A 41 -14.59 -4.52 11.21
CA THR A 41 -15.93 -4.92 10.75
C THR A 41 -15.91 -5.34 9.27
N ARG A 42 -15.28 -4.55 8.39
CA ARG A 42 -15.14 -4.93 6.97
C ARG A 42 -14.33 -6.20 6.77
N TRP A 43 -13.31 -6.43 7.60
CA TRP A 43 -12.54 -7.67 7.57
C TRP A 43 -13.37 -8.87 8.01
N LEU A 44 -14.19 -8.72 9.05
CA LEU A 44 -15.03 -9.77 9.58
C LEU A 44 -16.15 -10.15 8.61
N SER A 45 -16.81 -9.18 7.96
CA SER A 45 -17.79 -9.47 6.91
C SER A 45 -17.17 -10.25 5.74
N PHE A 46 -15.92 -9.96 5.38
CA PHE A 46 -15.21 -10.74 4.36
C PHE A 46 -14.87 -12.17 4.83
N PHE A 47 -14.58 -12.34 6.12
CA PHE A 47 -14.25 -13.64 6.70
C PHE A 47 -15.47 -14.51 6.93
N GLU A 48 -16.66 -13.92 7.10
CA GLU A 48 -17.94 -14.61 7.29
C GLU A 48 -18.32 -15.50 6.09
N GLU A 49 -17.81 -15.20 4.89
CA GLU A 49 -17.96 -16.05 3.70
C GLU A 49 -17.31 -17.44 3.84
N TYR A 50 -16.45 -17.65 4.85
CA TYR A 50 -15.63 -18.86 5.00
C TYR A 50 -15.89 -19.54 6.35
N ASN A 51 -16.06 -20.87 6.33
CA ASN A 51 -16.19 -21.67 7.54
C ASN A 51 -14.81 -22.08 8.08
N PHE A 52 -14.18 -21.25 8.92
CA PHE A 52 -12.87 -21.57 9.50
C PHE A 52 -12.76 -21.30 11.00
N ARG A 53 -11.80 -21.97 11.63
CA ARG A 53 -11.34 -21.66 13.00
C ARG A 53 -9.89 -21.22 13.02
N VAL A 54 -9.56 -20.25 13.86
CA VAL A 54 -8.19 -19.74 14.02
C VAL A 54 -7.53 -20.42 15.21
N GLU A 55 -6.46 -21.16 14.95
CA GLU A 55 -5.65 -21.80 15.98
C GLU A 55 -4.29 -21.11 16.07
N TYR A 56 -3.96 -20.64 17.28
CA TYR A 56 -2.66 -20.05 17.54
C TYR A 56 -1.59 -21.15 17.63
N LYS A 57 -0.51 -20.99 16.87
CA LYS A 57 0.72 -21.78 17.01
C LYS A 57 1.86 -20.83 17.32
N LEU A 58 2.54 -21.06 18.45
CA LEU A 58 3.75 -20.32 18.81
C LEU A 58 4.73 -20.33 17.64
N GLY A 59 5.31 -19.18 17.27
CA GLY A 59 6.13 -19.07 16.05
C GLY A 59 7.23 -20.13 15.93
N LYS A 60 7.88 -20.51 17.05
CA LYS A 60 8.89 -21.58 17.11
C LYS A 60 8.37 -22.96 16.68
N LEU A 61 7.08 -23.23 16.83
CA LEU A 61 6.41 -24.48 16.45
C LEU A 61 5.73 -24.39 15.07
N ASN A 62 5.62 -23.20 14.49
CA ASN A 62 5.02 -22.97 13.17
C ASN A 62 6.06 -23.10 12.04
N VAL A 63 6.92 -24.13 12.15
CA VAL A 63 8.08 -24.34 11.27
C VAL A 63 7.66 -24.36 9.80
N LEU A 64 6.51 -24.93 9.45
CA LEU A 64 6.02 -25.00 8.07
C LEU A 64 5.68 -23.64 7.44
N ALA A 65 5.18 -22.68 8.23
CA ALA A 65 4.89 -21.34 7.72
C ALA A 65 6.18 -20.54 7.45
N ASP A 66 7.23 -20.83 8.21
CA ASP A 66 8.56 -20.23 8.06
C ASP A 66 9.52 -21.04 7.16
N ALA A 67 9.20 -22.31 6.86
CA ALA A 67 10.08 -23.23 6.14
C ALA A 67 10.21 -22.91 4.64
N LEU A 68 9.20 -22.29 4.03
CA LEU A 68 9.27 -21.92 2.61
C LEU A 68 10.14 -20.66 2.36
N PRO A 69 10.07 -19.59 3.18
CA PRO A 69 10.93 -18.42 2.97
C PRO A 69 12.30 -18.44 3.69
N ARG A 70 12.59 -19.44 4.55
CA ARG A 70 13.81 -19.44 5.40
C ARG A 70 14.55 -20.79 5.45
N ARG A 71 14.54 -21.57 4.38
CA ARG A 71 15.49 -22.68 4.23
C ARG A 71 16.92 -22.08 4.20
N PRO A 72 17.84 -22.43 5.11
CA PRO A 72 19.24 -22.03 5.00
C PRO A 72 19.91 -22.66 3.77
N ASP A 73 19.37 -23.78 3.29
CA ASP A 73 19.62 -24.42 1.99
C ASP A 73 19.01 -23.65 0.80
N HIS A 74 18.17 -22.63 1.06
CA HIS A 74 17.78 -21.54 0.15
C HIS A 74 18.57 -20.25 0.46
N GLU A 75 19.75 -20.35 1.06
CA GLU A 75 20.81 -19.50 0.54
C GLU A 75 20.89 -19.76 -0.96
N LEU A 76 21.14 -18.72 -1.74
CA LEU A 76 21.35 -18.81 -3.18
C LEU A 76 22.64 -19.61 -3.47
N ALA A 77 22.68 -20.89 -3.10
CA ALA A 77 23.70 -21.89 -3.42
C ALA A 77 23.61 -22.32 -4.89
N HIS A 78 22.74 -21.65 -5.66
CA HIS A 78 22.88 -21.50 -7.09
C HIS A 78 23.07 -20.01 -7.44
N ILE A 79 24.10 -19.38 -6.87
CA ILE A 79 25.05 -18.73 -7.77
C ILE A 79 25.58 -19.89 -8.60
N THR A 80 24.86 -20.19 -9.69
CA THR A 80 25.45 -20.84 -10.84
C THR A 80 26.77 -20.12 -10.99
N ARG A 81 27.87 -20.83 -10.75
CA ARG A 81 29.21 -20.36 -11.06
C ARG A 81 29.31 -20.30 -12.58
N VAL A 82 28.46 -19.48 -13.20
CA VAL A 82 28.81 -18.76 -14.42
C VAL A 82 30.10 -18.10 -13.98
N THR A 83 31.18 -18.53 -14.58
CA THR A 83 32.48 -17.90 -14.47
C THR A 83 32.31 -16.49 -15.02
N THR A 84 31.71 -15.60 -14.24
CA THR A 84 31.63 -14.21 -14.58
C THR A 84 33.05 -13.71 -14.42
N ASP A 85 33.56 -13.19 -15.53
CA ASP A 85 34.85 -12.51 -15.66
C ASP A 85 34.95 -11.26 -14.78
N LEU A 86 33.94 -10.96 -13.94
CA LEU A 86 33.91 -9.86 -13.00
C LEU A 86 35.19 -9.76 -12.18
N TYR A 87 35.67 -10.85 -11.59
CA TYR A 87 36.91 -10.82 -10.82
C TYR A 87 38.13 -10.52 -11.69
N ASP A 88 38.18 -11.02 -12.92
CA ASP A 88 39.26 -10.76 -13.87
C ASP A 88 39.22 -9.32 -14.41
N ARG A 89 38.02 -8.79 -14.65
CA ARG A 89 37.80 -7.39 -15.02
C ARG A 89 38.17 -6.45 -13.87
N ILE A 90 37.83 -6.79 -12.63
CA ILE A 90 38.29 -6.05 -11.45
C ILE A 90 39.84 -6.05 -11.39
N ARG A 91 40.48 -7.21 -11.60
CA ARG A 91 41.96 -7.29 -11.67
C ARG A 91 42.54 -6.43 -12.79
N MET A 92 41.91 -6.42 -13.96
CA MET A 92 42.35 -5.58 -15.08
C MET A 92 42.24 -4.08 -14.76
N VAL A 93 41.13 -3.64 -14.18
CA VAL A 93 40.96 -2.24 -13.80
C VAL A 93 41.95 -1.84 -12.72
N TYR A 94 42.27 -2.72 -11.76
CA TYR A 94 43.34 -2.46 -10.79
C TYR A 94 44.71 -2.20 -11.40
N ARG A 95 45.03 -2.79 -12.56
CA ARG A 95 46.32 -2.52 -13.25
C ARG A 95 46.41 -1.11 -13.82
N ASN A 96 45.25 -0.51 -14.15
CA ASN A 96 45.17 0.79 -14.80
C ASN A 96 44.83 1.93 -13.82
N ASP A 97 44.48 1.62 -12.57
CA ASP A 97 44.12 2.63 -11.56
C ASP A 97 45.37 3.18 -10.84
N GLU A 98 45.89 4.30 -11.35
CA GLU A 98 47.05 5.00 -10.76
C GLU A 98 46.82 5.41 -9.30
N SER A 99 45.57 5.67 -8.89
CA SER A 99 45.24 6.10 -7.53
C SER A 99 45.35 4.96 -6.51
N LEU A 100 45.24 3.72 -6.98
CA LEU A 100 45.37 2.51 -6.18
C LEU A 100 46.80 1.97 -6.17
N ALA A 101 47.63 2.34 -7.15
CA ALA A 101 48.98 1.82 -7.31
C ALA A 101 49.85 1.98 -6.05
N SER A 102 49.76 3.12 -5.34
CA SER A 102 50.52 3.36 -4.11
C SER A 102 50.11 2.44 -2.95
N LEU A 103 48.82 2.18 -2.81
CA LEU A 103 48.28 1.33 -1.76
C LEU A 103 48.47 -0.16 -2.07
N VAL A 104 48.35 -0.55 -3.34
CA VAL A 104 48.68 -1.92 -3.79
C VAL A 104 50.17 -2.20 -3.59
N ARG A 105 51.05 -1.27 -3.97
CA ARG A 105 52.50 -1.37 -3.70
C ARG A 105 52.78 -1.53 -2.21
N PHE A 106 52.08 -0.81 -1.34
CA PHE A 106 52.24 -0.97 0.10
C PHE A 106 51.75 -2.33 0.62
N LEU A 107 50.59 -2.82 0.16
CA LEU A 107 50.03 -4.10 0.62
C LEU A 107 50.81 -5.32 0.12
N VAL A 108 51.50 -5.20 -1.03
CA VAL A 108 52.33 -6.24 -1.64
C VAL A 108 53.79 -6.17 -1.16
N ALA A 109 54.29 -4.98 -0.78
CA ALA A 109 55.64 -4.80 -0.26
C ALA A 109 55.72 -5.03 1.26
N ASP A 110 56.95 -5.10 1.79
CA ASP A 110 57.19 -5.27 3.22
C ASP A 110 56.60 -4.11 4.04
N LYS A 111 55.68 -4.45 4.95
CA LYS A 111 54.71 -3.52 5.57
C LYS A 111 55.36 -2.51 6.52
N GLU A 112 56.56 -2.80 7.03
CA GLU A 112 57.25 -1.99 8.04
C GLU A 112 58.06 -0.81 7.45
N ALA A 113 58.54 -0.91 6.21
CA ALA A 113 59.51 0.06 5.68
C ALA A 113 58.90 1.32 5.02
N LYS A 114 57.58 1.40 4.79
CA LYS A 114 57.01 2.32 3.78
C LYS A 114 55.68 3.02 4.14
N SER A 115 55.46 3.31 5.42
CA SER A 115 54.24 4.01 5.87
C SER A 115 54.07 5.41 5.25
N GLU A 116 55.16 6.03 4.78
CA GLU A 116 55.19 7.35 4.14
C GLU A 116 54.39 7.43 2.83
N TRP A 117 54.22 6.32 2.12
CA TRP A 117 53.50 6.25 0.85
C TRP A 117 51.98 6.41 0.96
N LEU A 118 51.45 6.43 2.18
CA LEU A 118 50.03 6.44 2.46
C LEU A 118 49.61 7.77 3.07
N SER A 119 48.47 8.29 2.60
CA SER A 119 47.79 9.42 3.24
C SER A 119 47.34 9.07 4.67
N PRO A 120 47.16 10.06 5.57
CA PRO A 120 46.68 9.82 6.94
C PRO A 120 45.38 9.00 7.01
N ARG A 121 44.46 9.22 6.06
CA ARG A 121 43.21 8.46 5.95
C ARG A 121 43.41 7.01 5.52
N GLN A 122 44.42 6.73 4.70
CA GLN A 122 44.75 5.36 4.30
C GLN A 122 45.43 4.61 5.44
N ARG A 123 46.34 5.27 6.19
CA ARG A 123 47.01 4.66 7.35
C ARG A 123 46.02 4.21 8.43
N SER A 124 45.03 5.04 8.76
CA SER A 124 44.06 4.70 9.81
C SER A 124 43.14 3.52 9.47
N ARG A 125 43.00 3.17 8.18
CA ARG A 125 42.10 2.09 7.73
C ARG A 125 42.86 0.92 7.12
N ILE A 126 44.19 0.92 7.18
CA ILE A 126 44.99 -0.06 6.44
C ILE A 126 44.83 -1.49 6.98
N HIS A 127 44.64 -1.62 8.29
CA HIS A 127 44.36 -2.90 8.96
C HIS A 127 43.09 -3.58 8.45
N ARG A 128 42.21 -2.84 7.75
CA ARG A 128 40.98 -3.37 7.15
C ARG A 128 41.17 -3.84 5.71
N TYR A 129 42.34 -3.61 5.11
CA TYR A 129 42.61 -4.01 3.74
C TYR A 129 43.59 -5.16 3.68
N GLU A 130 43.28 -6.10 2.82
CA GLU A 130 44.13 -7.25 2.52
C GLU A 130 44.27 -7.38 1.00
N TRP A 131 45.42 -7.89 0.56
CA TRP A 131 45.68 -8.16 -0.84
C TRP A 131 45.91 -9.66 -1.03
N GLN A 132 45.05 -10.29 -1.82
CA GLN A 132 45.09 -11.73 -2.07
C GLN A 132 44.64 -12.02 -3.50
N ASP A 133 45.34 -12.91 -4.21
CA ASP A 133 44.98 -13.38 -5.56
C ASP A 133 44.74 -12.26 -6.59
N GLY A 134 45.53 -11.19 -6.49
CA GLY A 134 45.44 -10.00 -7.36
C GLY A 134 44.22 -9.12 -7.09
N LEU A 135 43.49 -9.37 -6.00
CA LEU A 135 42.32 -8.62 -5.58
C LEU A 135 42.58 -7.94 -4.23
N ARG A 136 41.95 -6.79 -4.07
CA ARG A 136 41.90 -6.08 -2.79
C ARG A 136 40.63 -6.47 -2.04
N TYR A 137 40.79 -6.86 -0.79
CA TYR A 137 39.72 -7.15 0.12
C TYR A 137 39.58 -6.04 1.17
N TYR A 138 38.36 -5.77 1.60
CA TYR A 138 38.04 -4.83 2.67
C TYR A 138 37.15 -5.50 3.72
N GLN A 139 37.60 -5.43 4.96
CA GLN A 139 36.87 -5.91 6.11
C GLN A 139 36.16 -4.73 6.79
N VAL A 140 34.82 -4.76 6.77
CA VAL A 140 34.02 -3.68 7.36
C VAL A 140 34.09 -3.76 8.88
N GLU A 141 33.79 -4.93 9.43
CA GLU A 141 33.83 -5.28 10.85
C GLU A 141 34.69 -6.53 11.10
N PRO A 142 35.40 -6.66 12.23
CA PRO A 142 36.31 -7.77 12.49
C PRO A 142 35.70 -9.18 12.43
N HIS A 143 34.39 -9.29 12.63
CA HIS A 143 33.67 -10.57 12.64
C HIS A 143 33.00 -10.90 11.30
N GLU A 144 33.07 -10.00 10.32
CA GLU A 144 32.51 -10.23 9.00
C GLU A 144 33.58 -10.72 8.02
N PRO A 145 33.19 -11.54 7.03
CA PRO A 145 34.11 -11.96 5.99
C PRO A 145 34.59 -10.75 5.18
N PRO A 146 35.87 -10.75 4.74
CA PRO A 146 36.40 -9.71 3.88
C PRO A 146 35.68 -9.71 2.53
N ARG A 147 35.43 -8.50 2.00
CA ARG A 147 34.67 -8.30 0.75
C ARG A 147 35.59 -7.75 -0.32
N VAL A 148 35.43 -8.18 -1.57
CA VAL A 148 36.23 -7.67 -2.68
C VAL A 148 35.89 -6.20 -2.91
N VAL A 149 36.91 -5.36 -2.87
CA VAL A 149 36.79 -3.95 -3.19
C VAL A 149 36.53 -3.84 -4.69
N VAL A 150 35.56 -3.03 -5.08
CA VAL A 150 35.31 -2.71 -6.49
C VAL A 150 35.93 -1.34 -6.77
N PRO A 151 36.75 -1.20 -7.82
CA PRO A 151 37.31 0.09 -8.26
C PRO A 151 36.23 1.15 -8.49
N ASN A 152 36.64 2.41 -8.61
CA ASN A 152 35.71 3.48 -8.96
C ASN A 152 35.36 3.50 -10.46
N ASP A 153 34.89 2.37 -10.95
CA ASP A 153 34.46 2.13 -12.33
C ASP A 153 32.93 1.98 -12.33
N GLU A 154 32.22 2.77 -13.15
CA GLU A 154 30.75 2.75 -13.15
C GLU A 154 30.22 1.48 -13.81
N ASP A 155 30.81 1.05 -14.92
CA ASP A 155 30.38 -0.10 -15.70
C ASP A 155 30.47 -1.40 -14.87
N LEU A 156 31.58 -1.60 -14.17
CA LEU A 156 31.75 -2.72 -13.23
C LEU A 156 30.69 -2.71 -12.12
N LYS A 157 30.36 -1.55 -11.55
CA LYS A 157 29.32 -1.45 -10.52
C LYS A 157 27.95 -1.77 -11.11
N PHE A 158 27.66 -1.29 -12.32
CA PHE A 158 26.41 -1.60 -13.01
C PHE A 158 26.29 -3.10 -13.30
N ASP A 159 27.34 -3.73 -13.81
CA ASP A 159 27.34 -5.17 -14.12
C ASP A 159 27.14 -6.03 -12.88
N ILE A 160 27.80 -5.67 -11.76
CA ILE A 160 27.59 -6.36 -10.48
C ILE A 160 26.14 -6.22 -10.02
N LEU A 161 25.55 -5.02 -10.13
CA LEU A 161 24.16 -4.79 -9.74
C LEU A 161 23.19 -5.50 -10.66
N GLN A 162 23.44 -5.53 -11.96
CA GLN A 162 22.63 -6.25 -12.95
C GLN A 162 22.63 -7.75 -12.66
N GLN A 163 23.80 -8.36 -12.47
CA GLN A 163 23.90 -9.78 -12.15
C GLN A 163 23.23 -10.11 -10.81
N ALA A 164 23.33 -9.23 -9.82
CA ALA A 164 22.73 -9.48 -8.51
C ALA A 164 21.22 -9.21 -8.47
N TYR A 165 20.69 -8.29 -9.26
CA TYR A 165 19.30 -7.82 -9.17
C TYR A 165 18.39 -8.35 -10.27
N ASP A 166 18.90 -8.44 -11.50
CA ASP A 166 18.14 -8.91 -12.68
C ASP A 166 18.30 -10.41 -12.92
N ALA A 167 19.09 -11.12 -12.08
CA ALA A 167 19.12 -12.57 -12.12
C ALA A 167 17.70 -13.14 -11.92
N PRO A 168 17.31 -14.19 -12.68
CA PRO A 168 16.00 -14.81 -12.55
C PRO A 168 15.66 -15.28 -11.13
N SER A 169 16.68 -15.57 -10.32
CA SER A 169 16.54 -15.99 -8.91
C SER A 169 16.36 -14.84 -7.93
N SER A 170 16.58 -13.58 -8.34
CA SER A 170 16.65 -12.42 -7.46
C SER A 170 15.34 -11.64 -7.37
N ASP A 171 14.23 -12.12 -7.95
CA ASP A 171 12.85 -11.63 -7.78
C ASP A 171 12.68 -10.09 -7.72
N HIS A 172 13.57 -9.34 -8.38
CA HIS A 172 13.71 -7.88 -8.25
C HIS A 172 13.60 -7.36 -6.79
N LEU A 173 14.31 -8.01 -5.86
CA LEU A 173 14.24 -7.75 -4.42
C LEU A 173 14.40 -6.24 -4.08
N GLY A 174 13.66 -5.74 -3.09
CA GLY A 174 13.76 -4.32 -2.72
C GLY A 174 15.17 -3.89 -2.25
N ARG A 175 15.47 -2.59 -2.39
CA ARG A 175 16.78 -1.93 -2.10
C ARG A 175 17.62 -2.54 -0.98
N LYS A 176 17.02 -2.78 0.19
CA LYS A 176 17.74 -3.33 1.36
C LYS A 176 18.25 -4.75 1.11
N LYS A 177 17.42 -5.60 0.51
CA LYS A 177 17.77 -7.00 0.23
C LYS A 177 18.81 -7.09 -0.88
N THR A 178 18.67 -6.31 -1.95
CA THR A 178 19.70 -6.20 -3.00
C THR A 178 21.04 -5.76 -2.43
N PHE A 179 21.03 -4.75 -1.56
CA PHE A 179 22.25 -4.29 -0.90
C PHE A 179 22.86 -5.41 -0.06
N LEU A 180 22.07 -6.11 0.76
CA LEU A 180 22.58 -7.19 1.60
C LEU A 180 23.23 -8.29 0.75
N SER A 181 22.57 -8.71 -0.33
CA SER A 181 23.10 -9.72 -1.26
C SER A 181 24.43 -9.30 -1.90
N VAL A 182 24.48 -8.12 -2.52
CA VAL A 182 25.72 -7.61 -3.16
C VAL A 182 26.84 -7.42 -2.13
N SER A 183 26.47 -6.97 -0.93
CA SER A 183 27.42 -6.65 0.12
C SER A 183 28.09 -7.86 0.74
N GLN A 184 27.60 -9.08 0.50
CA GLN A 184 28.26 -10.31 0.97
C GLN A 184 29.60 -10.54 0.27
N ALA A 185 29.71 -10.19 -1.02
CA ALA A 185 30.90 -10.44 -1.82
C ALA A 185 31.68 -9.16 -2.15
N PHE A 186 30.99 -8.03 -2.33
CA PHE A 186 31.59 -6.81 -2.85
C PHE A 186 31.48 -5.62 -1.90
N TRP A 187 32.39 -4.67 -2.05
CA TRP A 187 32.39 -3.41 -1.32
C TRP A 187 32.89 -2.24 -2.17
N TRP A 188 32.19 -1.10 -2.09
CA TRP A 188 32.68 0.19 -2.58
C TRP A 188 32.03 1.35 -1.81
N THR A 189 32.56 2.55 -2.00
CA THR A 189 32.04 3.76 -1.32
C THR A 189 30.63 4.10 -1.80
N HIS A 190 29.74 4.43 -0.85
CA HIS A 190 28.33 4.75 -1.13
C HIS A 190 27.55 3.65 -1.87
N MET A 191 27.92 2.37 -1.70
CA MET A 191 27.26 1.23 -2.34
C MET A 191 25.73 1.23 -2.18
N TYR A 192 25.20 1.58 -1.00
CA TYR A 192 23.75 1.67 -0.79
C TYR A 192 23.07 2.71 -1.70
N LYS A 193 23.74 3.84 -1.98
CA LYS A 193 23.21 4.89 -2.88
C LYS A 193 23.16 4.38 -4.33
N TRP A 194 24.17 3.63 -4.75
CA TRP A 194 24.21 2.96 -6.05
C TRP A 194 23.08 1.94 -6.21
N VAL A 195 22.95 1.02 -5.23
CA VAL A 195 21.85 0.05 -5.20
C VAL A 195 20.48 0.74 -5.23
N ALA A 196 20.29 1.77 -4.40
CA ALA A 196 19.03 2.50 -4.34
C ALA A 196 18.68 3.19 -5.67
N ARG A 197 19.68 3.69 -6.40
CA ARG A 197 19.52 4.28 -7.73
C ARG A 197 19.14 3.21 -8.75
N TYR A 198 19.87 2.09 -8.79
CA TYR A 198 19.62 0.98 -9.72
C TYR A 198 18.21 0.39 -9.56
N VAL A 199 17.81 0.09 -8.31
CA VAL A 199 16.46 -0.42 -8.04
C VAL A 199 15.37 0.60 -8.38
N LYS A 200 15.68 1.90 -8.31
CA LYS A 200 14.73 2.96 -8.70
C LYS A 200 14.54 3.03 -10.22
N THR A 201 15.55 2.70 -11.01
CA THR A 201 15.49 2.70 -12.48
C THR A 201 14.91 1.43 -13.08
N CYS A 202 14.67 0.38 -12.28
CA CYS A 202 14.04 -0.86 -12.74
C CYS A 202 12.59 -0.64 -13.18
N GLU A 203 12.35 -0.73 -14.49
CA GLU A 203 11.03 -0.55 -15.10
C GLU A 203 9.98 -1.53 -14.56
N THR A 204 10.32 -2.82 -14.47
CA THR A 204 9.43 -3.87 -13.94
C THR A 204 8.92 -3.50 -12.54
N CYS A 205 9.83 -3.07 -11.65
CA CYS A 205 9.46 -2.64 -10.31
C CYS A 205 8.61 -1.36 -10.30
N GLN A 206 8.90 -0.39 -11.16
CA GLN A 206 8.12 0.85 -11.23
C GLN A 206 6.68 0.59 -11.72
N ARG A 207 6.48 -0.36 -12.65
CA ARG A 207 5.16 -0.72 -13.18
C ARG A 207 4.31 -1.51 -12.18
N VAL A 208 4.91 -2.46 -11.47
CA VAL A 208 4.18 -3.38 -10.58
C VAL A 208 3.92 -2.76 -9.21
N LYS A 209 4.81 -1.89 -8.73
CA LYS A 209 4.71 -1.36 -7.36
C LYS A 209 3.58 -0.33 -7.28
N PRO A 210 2.58 -0.52 -6.39
CA PRO A 210 1.54 0.47 -6.18
C PRO A 210 2.17 1.79 -5.77
N ALA A 211 1.84 2.87 -6.46
CA ALA A 211 2.21 4.21 -6.02
C ALA A 211 1.67 4.42 -4.60
N GLY A 212 2.50 4.94 -3.70
CA GLY A 212 2.02 5.35 -2.40
C GLY A 212 0.99 6.45 -2.60
N HIS A 213 -0.30 6.13 -2.46
CA HIS A 213 -1.34 7.14 -2.48
C HIS A 213 -1.13 8.03 -1.25
N ALA A 214 -0.55 9.21 -1.46
CA ALA A 214 -0.79 10.33 -0.56
C ALA A 214 -2.30 10.59 -0.67
N SER A 215 -3.07 10.06 0.28
CA SER A 215 -4.48 10.41 0.38
C SER A 215 -4.52 11.90 0.61
N ALA A 216 -5.04 12.66 -0.36
CA ALA A 216 -5.25 14.09 -0.21
C ALA A 216 -5.97 14.34 1.13
N SER A 217 -5.54 15.38 1.85
CA SER A 217 -6.16 15.73 3.12
C SER A 217 -7.66 15.91 2.91
N LEU A 218 -8.47 15.23 3.72
CA LEU A 218 -9.93 15.32 3.63
C LEU A 218 -10.35 16.72 4.04
N GLN A 219 -10.78 17.54 3.09
CA GLN A 219 -11.41 18.83 3.40
C GLN A 219 -12.83 18.57 3.91
N SER A 220 -13.07 18.94 5.16
CA SER A 220 -14.43 18.94 5.72
C SER A 220 -15.22 20.11 5.13
N LEU A 221 -16.44 19.83 4.66
CA LEU A 221 -17.39 20.88 4.27
C LEU A 221 -17.70 21.80 5.46
N PRO A 222 -17.89 23.12 5.25
CA PRO A 222 -18.19 24.06 6.31
C PRO A 222 -19.46 23.65 7.07
N VAL A 223 -19.48 23.97 8.37
CA VAL A 223 -20.64 23.74 9.23
C VAL A 223 -21.70 24.81 8.87
N PRO A 224 -22.96 24.42 8.60
CA PRO A 224 -24.01 25.38 8.26
C PRO A 224 -24.34 26.27 9.46
N THR A 225 -24.74 27.52 9.19
CA THR A 225 -25.10 28.51 10.22
C THR A 225 -26.49 28.28 10.82
N ASP A 226 -27.41 27.67 10.07
CA ASP A 226 -28.77 27.39 10.52
C ASP A 226 -29.31 26.06 9.93
N CYS A 227 -30.42 25.58 10.50
CA CYS A 227 -31.12 24.39 10.04
C CYS A 227 -31.59 24.58 8.60
N TRP A 228 -31.49 23.52 7.79
CA TRP A 228 -31.93 23.46 6.40
C TRP A 228 -31.27 24.46 5.42
N LYS A 229 -30.34 25.30 5.89
CA LYS A 229 -29.43 26.08 5.02
C LYS A 229 -28.49 25.20 4.21
N SER A 230 -28.15 24.03 4.73
CA SER A 230 -27.37 23.02 4.03
C SER A 230 -27.99 21.66 4.25
N MET A 231 -28.16 20.91 3.16
CA MET A 231 -28.69 19.55 3.23
C MET A 231 -27.86 18.58 2.41
N SER A 232 -27.95 17.31 2.80
CA SER A 232 -27.48 16.21 1.97
C SER A 232 -28.64 15.39 1.43
N LEU A 233 -28.54 14.96 0.19
CA LEU A 233 -29.48 14.06 -0.47
C LEU A 233 -28.76 12.80 -0.93
N VAL A 234 -29.36 11.65 -0.67
CA VAL A 234 -28.77 10.36 -1.01
C VAL A 234 -29.86 9.32 -1.24
N PHE A 235 -29.61 8.40 -2.17
CA PHE A 235 -30.48 7.24 -2.34
C PHE A 235 -29.94 6.03 -1.58
N VAL A 236 -30.86 5.27 -0.99
CA VAL A 236 -30.59 3.96 -0.39
C VAL A 236 -31.28 2.90 -1.26
N PHE A 237 -30.48 2.07 -1.94
CA PHE A 237 -30.94 0.99 -2.81
C PHE A 237 -30.92 -0.38 -2.13
N GLY A 238 -31.64 -1.33 -2.74
CA GLY A 238 -31.60 -2.74 -2.37
C GLY A 238 -32.46 -3.06 -1.15
N LEU A 239 -33.56 -2.31 -0.97
CA LEU A 239 -34.55 -2.57 0.06
C LEU A 239 -35.61 -3.55 -0.48
N PRO A 240 -36.26 -4.35 0.40
CA PRO A 240 -37.43 -5.12 0.02
C PRO A 240 -38.51 -4.22 -0.58
N ALA A 241 -39.23 -4.74 -1.57
CA ALA A 241 -40.36 -4.04 -2.17
C ALA A 241 -41.48 -3.82 -1.13
N ASP A 242 -41.99 -2.60 -1.03
CA ASP A 242 -43.24 -2.31 -0.33
C ASP A 242 -44.48 -2.70 -1.16
N ASP A 243 -45.68 -2.48 -0.62
CA ASP A 243 -46.96 -2.75 -1.31
C ASP A 243 -47.12 -1.97 -2.62
N HIS A 244 -46.35 -0.88 -2.78
CA HIS A 244 -46.31 -0.05 -3.99
C HIS A 244 -45.11 -0.35 -4.90
N ARG A 245 -44.36 -1.42 -4.62
CA ARG A 245 -43.16 -1.88 -5.34
C ARG A 245 -41.96 -0.90 -5.29
N ASN A 246 -41.88 -0.05 -4.28
CA ASN A 246 -40.69 0.76 -4.03
C ASN A 246 -39.58 -0.10 -3.43
N THR A 247 -38.41 -0.09 -4.05
CA THR A 247 -37.22 -0.87 -3.62
C THR A 247 -36.08 0.00 -3.11
N SER A 248 -36.33 1.31 -3.01
CA SER A 248 -35.34 2.32 -2.67
C SER A 248 -35.96 3.45 -1.86
N ILE A 249 -35.13 4.23 -1.18
CA ILE A 249 -35.55 5.43 -0.47
C ILE A 249 -34.65 6.60 -0.83
N LEU A 250 -35.26 7.73 -1.17
CA LEU A 250 -34.59 9.02 -1.27
C LEU A 250 -34.59 9.69 0.11
N VAL A 251 -33.40 9.99 0.60
CA VAL A 251 -33.16 10.54 1.94
C VAL A 251 -32.69 11.98 1.82
N PHE A 252 -33.39 12.89 2.48
CA PHE A 252 -32.97 14.28 2.65
C PHE A 252 -32.59 14.53 4.09
N VAL A 253 -31.37 15.03 4.35
CA VAL A 253 -30.86 15.24 5.70
C VAL A 253 -30.36 16.67 5.89
N CYS A 254 -30.89 17.37 6.89
CA CYS A 254 -30.32 18.64 7.33
C CYS A 254 -28.90 18.43 7.88
N ARG A 255 -27.90 19.12 7.33
CA ARG A 255 -26.51 18.93 7.76
C ARG A 255 -26.24 19.45 9.17
N LEU A 256 -27.02 20.41 9.69
CA LEU A 256 -26.89 20.94 11.05
C LEU A 256 -27.65 20.07 12.06
N SER A 257 -28.98 20.07 12.00
CA SER A 257 -29.83 19.38 12.99
C SER A 257 -29.87 17.86 12.86
N LYS A 258 -29.45 17.31 11.71
CA LYS A 258 -29.58 15.89 11.35
C LYS A 258 -31.03 15.40 11.21
N MET A 259 -32.00 16.32 11.14
CA MET A 259 -33.39 16.00 10.79
C MET A 259 -33.43 15.36 9.40
N VAL A 260 -34.31 14.37 9.22
CA VAL A 260 -34.41 13.56 8.00
C VAL A 260 -35.83 13.60 7.44
N HIS A 261 -35.95 13.75 6.11
CA HIS A 261 -37.15 13.38 5.35
C HIS A 261 -36.84 12.18 4.46
N LEU A 262 -37.78 11.25 4.38
CA LEU A 262 -37.66 10.01 3.62
C LEU A 262 -38.79 9.95 2.58
N ALA A 263 -38.45 9.63 1.34
CA ALA A 263 -39.41 9.37 0.29
C ALA A 263 -39.17 7.96 -0.30
N PRO A 264 -40.14 7.03 -0.19
CA PRO A 264 -40.03 5.72 -0.83
C PRO A 264 -40.14 5.89 -2.35
N VAL A 265 -39.25 5.21 -3.08
CA VAL A 265 -39.14 5.32 -4.54
C VAL A 265 -38.76 3.98 -5.17
N PRO A 266 -39.18 3.71 -6.42
CA PRO A 266 -38.62 2.59 -7.16
C PRO A 266 -37.14 2.87 -7.48
N ASP A 267 -36.35 1.81 -7.69
CA ASP A 267 -34.96 1.91 -8.15
C ASP A 267 -34.82 2.63 -9.51
N THR A 268 -35.88 2.60 -10.33
CA THR A 268 -36.02 3.26 -11.63
C THR A 268 -36.38 4.75 -11.57
N VAL A 269 -36.46 5.34 -10.36
CA VAL A 269 -36.83 6.76 -10.19
C VAL A 269 -35.92 7.71 -10.98
N THR A 270 -36.52 8.71 -11.62
CA THR A 270 -35.81 9.72 -12.41
C THR A 270 -35.37 10.91 -11.56
N GLY A 271 -34.37 11.66 -12.03
CA GLY A 271 -33.94 12.90 -11.37
C GLY A 271 -35.06 13.96 -11.30
N GLU A 272 -35.91 14.03 -12.31
CA GLU A 272 -37.10 14.89 -12.30
C GLU A 272 -38.07 14.52 -11.18
N HIS A 273 -38.38 13.23 -11.04
CA HIS A 273 -39.27 12.77 -9.97
C HIS A 273 -38.65 13.03 -8.58
N ALA A 274 -37.34 12.78 -8.42
CA ALA A 274 -36.62 13.11 -7.19
C ALA A 274 -36.67 14.59 -6.83
N ALA A 275 -36.63 15.50 -7.83
CA ALA A 275 -36.78 16.94 -7.60
C ALA A 275 -38.19 17.29 -7.12
N ARG A 276 -39.23 16.68 -7.68
CA ARG A 276 -40.62 16.87 -7.21
C ARG A 276 -40.79 16.41 -5.76
N LEU A 277 -40.24 15.26 -5.40
CA LEU A 277 -40.24 14.76 -4.02
C LEU A 277 -39.53 15.72 -3.05
N PHE A 278 -38.44 16.36 -3.48
CA PHE A 278 -37.81 17.43 -2.69
C PHE A 278 -38.75 18.62 -2.49
N VAL A 279 -39.42 19.06 -3.56
CA VAL A 279 -40.35 20.21 -3.49
C VAL A 279 -41.49 19.93 -2.52
N ASP A 280 -42.11 18.76 -2.64
CA ASP A 280 -43.27 18.37 -1.87
C ASP A 280 -42.95 18.06 -0.40
N GLY A 281 -41.80 17.40 -0.15
CA GLY A 281 -41.44 16.87 1.17
C GLY A 281 -40.46 17.73 1.97
N VAL A 282 -39.65 18.57 1.33
CA VAL A 282 -38.61 19.37 2.02
C VAL A 282 -38.87 20.85 1.85
N PHE A 283 -38.91 21.33 0.60
CA PHE A 283 -39.02 22.75 0.28
C PHE A 283 -40.30 23.35 0.88
N ARG A 284 -41.43 22.63 0.79
CA ARG A 284 -42.70 23.03 1.39
C ARG A 284 -42.60 23.40 2.88
N HIS A 285 -41.72 22.73 3.62
CA HIS A 285 -41.61 22.89 5.07
C HIS A 285 -40.45 23.79 5.49
N HIS A 286 -39.34 23.75 4.76
CA HIS A 286 -38.07 24.35 5.18
C HIS A 286 -37.51 25.39 4.21
N GLY A 287 -38.16 25.58 3.06
CA GLY A 287 -37.69 26.46 2.00
C GLY A 287 -36.52 25.86 1.19
N LEU A 288 -35.86 26.70 0.39
CA LEU A 288 -34.74 26.29 -0.46
C LEU A 288 -33.41 26.40 0.32
N PRO A 289 -32.64 25.32 0.46
CA PRO A 289 -31.29 25.36 1.01
C PRO A 289 -30.34 26.21 0.17
N GLU A 290 -29.33 26.79 0.82
CA GLU A 290 -28.22 27.47 0.14
C GLU A 290 -27.21 26.46 -0.42
N THR A 291 -27.10 25.28 0.20
CA THR A 291 -26.14 24.27 -0.26
C THR A 291 -26.72 22.86 -0.28
N PHE A 292 -26.45 22.13 -1.36
CA PHE A 292 -26.81 20.74 -1.56
C PHE A 292 -25.56 19.88 -1.62
N VAL A 293 -25.57 18.75 -0.89
CA VAL A 293 -24.47 17.79 -0.87
C VAL A 293 -25.00 16.41 -1.26
N SER A 294 -24.64 15.90 -2.44
CA SER A 294 -25.02 14.54 -2.84
C SER A 294 -23.81 13.68 -3.14
N ASP A 295 -24.03 12.39 -3.33
CA ASP A 295 -23.05 11.53 -3.95
C ASP A 295 -23.01 11.76 -5.48
N ARG A 296 -22.24 10.93 -6.19
CA ARG A 296 -22.12 10.96 -7.65
C ARG A 296 -23.25 10.23 -8.37
N ASP A 297 -24.41 10.06 -7.73
CA ASP A 297 -25.53 9.41 -8.40
C ASP A 297 -25.99 10.23 -9.60
N SER A 298 -26.06 9.58 -10.77
CA SER A 298 -26.47 10.19 -12.04
C SER A 298 -27.87 10.79 -12.01
N ARG A 299 -28.72 10.45 -11.03
CA ARG A 299 -30.04 11.05 -10.85
C ARG A 299 -29.99 12.45 -10.24
N PHE A 300 -28.89 12.85 -9.61
CA PHE A 300 -28.66 14.22 -9.12
C PHE A 300 -27.95 15.11 -10.15
N THR A 301 -28.24 14.87 -11.44
CA THR A 301 -27.63 15.59 -12.57
C THR A 301 -28.59 16.66 -13.13
N ALA A 302 -28.34 17.12 -14.35
CA ALA A 302 -29.04 18.25 -14.98
C ALA A 302 -30.58 18.15 -14.92
N ALA A 303 -31.17 16.97 -15.08
CA ALA A 303 -32.63 16.81 -15.06
C ALA A 303 -33.26 17.16 -13.71
N PHE A 304 -32.60 16.79 -12.60
CA PHE A 304 -33.04 17.17 -11.25
C PHE A 304 -32.99 18.69 -11.08
N TRP A 305 -31.87 19.30 -11.45
CA TRP A 305 -31.67 20.74 -11.33
C TRP A 305 -32.59 21.55 -12.24
N GLN A 306 -32.80 21.13 -13.48
CA GLN A 306 -33.72 21.78 -14.41
C GLN A 306 -35.15 21.77 -13.86
N THR A 307 -35.60 20.64 -13.32
CA THR A 307 -36.92 20.53 -12.70
C THR A 307 -37.04 21.43 -11.47
N LEU A 308 -36.01 21.43 -10.61
CA LEU A 308 -35.97 22.30 -9.44
C LEU A 308 -35.96 23.79 -9.82
N PHE A 309 -35.24 24.16 -10.87
CA PHE A 309 -35.10 25.54 -11.33
C PHE A 309 -36.22 26.00 -12.27
N GLN A 310 -37.22 25.18 -12.56
CA GLN A 310 -38.49 25.66 -13.13
C GLN A 310 -39.31 26.49 -12.11
N LEU A 311 -38.93 26.47 -10.82
CA LEU A 311 -39.47 27.36 -9.79
C LEU A 311 -39.11 28.86 -10.04
N PRO A 312 -39.89 29.81 -9.48
CA PRO A 312 -39.74 31.24 -9.75
C PRO A 312 -38.33 31.79 -9.53
N VAL A 313 -37.93 32.72 -10.40
CA VAL A 313 -36.55 33.26 -10.53
C VAL A 313 -35.99 33.91 -9.25
N SER A 314 -36.85 34.35 -8.33
CA SER A 314 -36.44 35.00 -7.07
C SER A 314 -35.66 34.09 -6.11
N LEU A 315 -35.69 32.77 -6.29
CA LEU A 315 -34.99 31.79 -5.44
C LEU A 315 -33.63 31.33 -6.02
N ARG A 316 -33.24 31.77 -7.22
CA ARG A 316 -32.15 31.14 -8.00
C ARG A 316 -30.72 31.61 -7.65
N LYS A 317 -30.54 32.61 -6.79
CA LYS A 317 -29.24 33.32 -6.66
C LYS A 317 -28.26 32.78 -5.61
N GLN A 318 -28.55 31.70 -4.88
CA GLN A 318 -27.70 31.30 -3.74
C GLN A 318 -27.54 29.78 -3.55
N VAL A 319 -27.64 28.97 -4.61
CA VAL A 319 -27.52 27.50 -4.46
C VAL A 319 -26.17 26.99 -4.94
N GLU A 320 -25.32 26.54 -4.01
CA GLU A 320 -24.09 25.80 -4.30
C GLU A 320 -24.32 24.29 -4.23
N TYR A 321 -23.71 23.54 -5.14
CA TYR A 321 -23.82 22.09 -5.21
C TYR A 321 -22.45 21.42 -5.04
N PHE A 322 -22.36 20.51 -4.08
CA PHE A 322 -21.15 19.76 -3.78
C PHE A 322 -21.38 18.26 -3.97
N ILE A 323 -20.42 17.61 -4.60
CA ILE A 323 -20.37 16.16 -4.75
C ILE A 323 -19.46 15.60 -3.66
N ASP A 324 -20.03 14.86 -2.71
CA ASP A 324 -19.29 14.15 -1.67
C ASP A 324 -19.20 12.64 -1.99
N THR A 325 -17.98 12.17 -2.25
CA THR A 325 -17.70 10.76 -2.56
C THR A 325 -17.70 9.84 -1.32
N ARG A 326 -17.92 10.38 -0.11
CA ARG A 326 -17.86 9.64 1.14
C ARG A 326 -19.02 9.97 2.09
N LEU A 327 -20.21 10.23 1.55
CA LEU A 327 -21.44 10.46 2.32
C LEU A 327 -21.72 9.29 3.29
N ASN A 328 -21.19 9.42 4.51
CA ASN A 328 -21.30 8.43 5.60
C ASN A 328 -22.73 8.35 6.18
N VAL A 329 -23.66 9.16 5.68
CA VAL A 329 -25.09 9.15 6.02
C VAL A 329 -25.72 7.81 5.62
N ILE A 330 -25.27 7.20 4.52
CA ILE A 330 -25.76 5.92 4.00
C ILE A 330 -25.71 4.82 5.07
N ASN A 331 -24.61 4.74 5.83
CA ASN A 331 -24.43 3.68 6.82
C ASN A 331 -25.43 3.83 7.99
N ARG A 332 -25.66 5.05 8.50
CA ARG A 332 -26.54 5.25 9.66
C ARG A 332 -28.02 5.04 9.32
N VAL A 333 -28.46 5.43 8.13
CA VAL A 333 -29.85 5.20 7.69
C VAL A 333 -30.07 3.71 7.39
N ARG A 334 -29.11 3.05 6.72
CA ARG A 334 -29.16 1.60 6.48
C ARG A 334 -29.18 0.81 7.79
N ASP A 335 -28.35 1.18 8.77
CA ASP A 335 -28.30 0.53 10.08
C ASP A 335 -29.62 0.72 10.85
N ALA A 336 -30.21 1.93 10.83
CA ALA A 336 -31.49 2.20 11.47
C ALA A 336 -32.66 1.44 10.83
N MET A 337 -32.64 1.27 9.50
CA MET A 337 -33.66 0.51 8.77
C MET A 337 -33.53 -1.00 8.98
N ALA A 338 -32.31 -1.53 9.05
CA ALA A 338 -32.06 -2.94 9.37
C ALA A 338 -32.59 -3.30 10.77
N ILE A 339 -32.49 -2.37 11.73
CA ILE A 339 -33.06 -2.54 13.07
C ILE A 339 -34.60 -2.58 13.01
N ALA A 340 -35.23 -1.75 12.18
CA ALA A 340 -36.69 -1.70 12.05
C ALA A 340 -37.29 -2.96 11.38
N GLN A 341 -36.55 -3.65 10.51
CA GLN A 341 -36.97 -4.90 9.87
C GLN A 341 -36.78 -6.14 10.77
N SER A 342 -36.09 -5.99 11.90
CA SER A 342 -35.84 -7.07 12.88
C SER A 342 -36.86 -7.12 14.02
N ARG A 343 -37.89 -6.27 13.97
CA ARG A 343 -39.07 -6.27 14.84
C ARG A 343 -40.29 -6.59 14.00
#